data_AF-X1AN43-F1
#
_entry.id   AF-X1AN43-F1
#
_cell.length_a   1.000
_cell.length_b   1.000
_cell.length_c   1.000
_cell.angle_alpha   90.00
_cell.angle_beta   90.00
_cell.angle_gamma   90.00
#
_symmetry.space_group_name_H-M   'P 1'
#
loop_
_entity.id
_entity.type
_entity.pdbx_description
1 polymer ?
#
loop_
_entity_poly.entity_id
_entity_poly.type
_entity_poly.pdbx_seq_one_letter_code
_entity_poly.pdbx_strand_id
1 'polypeptide(L)' 'DIKEVKEAIKLMINNLRSVQIPLALISQFMPVQYKKIRCGILINDPEEMLKDRIINCIDDYVYATSLPV' A
#
# COMPACT_ATOMS: atom_id res chain seq x y z
N ASP A 1 -13.15 8.16 -20.18
CA ASP A 1 -14.04 8.64 -19.09
C ASP A 1 -13.56 8.27 -17.69
N ILE A 2 -13.95 9.02 -16.65
CA ILE A 2 -13.67 8.69 -15.23
C ILE A 2 -14.16 7.28 -14.86
N LYS A 3 -15.23 6.81 -15.53
CA LYS A 3 -15.79 5.48 -15.33
C LYS A 3 -14.81 4.36 -15.70
N GLU A 4 -14.19 4.46 -16.88
CA GLU A 4 -13.24 3.46 -17.37
C GLU A 4 -12.02 3.35 -16.45
N VAL A 5 -11.52 4.48 -15.95
CA VAL A 5 -10.39 4.51 -15.00
C VAL A 5 -10.76 3.80 -13.69
N LYS A 6 -11.96 4.07 -13.15
CA LYS A 6 -12.43 3.42 -11.93
C LYS A 6 -12.58 1.91 -12.11
N GLU A 7 -13.10 1.47 -13.25
CA GLU A 7 -13.26 0.05 -13.55
C GLU A 7 -11.90 -0.65 -13.73
N ALA A 8 -10.95 -0.02 -14.41
CA ALA A 8 -9.59 -0.53 -14.57
C ALA A 8 -8.88 -0.68 -13.21
N ILE A 9 -8.98 0.32 -12.33
CA ILE A 9 -8.41 0.26 -10.97
C ILE A 9 -9.04 -0.90 -10.18
N LYS A 10 -10.37 -1.03 -10.21
CA LYS A 10 -11.08 -2.11 -9.51
C LYS A 10 -10.66 -3.49 -10.02
N LEU A 11 -10.53 -3.66 -11.33
CA LEU A 11 -10.06 -4.89 -11.94
C LEU A 11 -8.63 -5.23 -11.48
N MET A 12 -7.72 -4.25 -11.50
CA MET A 12 -6.35 -4.42 -11.03
C MET A 12 -6.29 -4.87 -9.57
N ILE A 13 -7.01 -4.22 -8.67
CA ILE A 13 -7.05 -4.58 -7.24
C ILE A 13 -7.58 -6.01 -7.05
N ASN A 14 -8.64 -6.38 -7.77
CA ASN A 14 -9.19 -7.73 -7.69
C ASN A 14 -8.19 -8.79 -8.20
N ASN A 15 -7.48 -8.52 -9.30
CA ASN A 15 -6.47 -9.42 -9.84
C ASN A 15 -5.28 -9.59 -8.89
N LEU A 16 -4.87 -8.52 -8.20
CA LEU A 16 -3.79 -8.60 -7.22
C LEU A 16 -4.21 -9.33 -5.95
N ARG A 17 -5.50 -9.25 -5.57
CA ARG A 17 -6.05 -9.96 -4.41
C ARG A 17 -6.27 -11.46 -4.69
N SER A 18 -6.46 -11.86 -5.94
CA SER A 18 -6.64 -13.28 -6.30
C SER A 18 -5.33 -14.08 -6.29
N VAL A 19 -4.19 -13.42 -6.14
CA VAL A 19 -2.86 -14.05 -6.07
C VAL A 19 -2.15 -13.61 -4.80
N GLN A 20 -1.27 -14.47 -4.27
CA GLN A 20 -0.36 -14.04 -3.22
C GLN A 20 0.79 -13.26 -3.86
N ILE A 21 0.89 -11.95 -3.60
CA ILE A 21 1.92 -11.10 -4.20
C ILE A 21 3.30 -11.53 -3.66
N PRO A 22 4.25 -11.92 -4.52
CA PRO A 22 5.58 -12.31 -4.11
C PRO A 22 6.30 -11.18 -3.38
N LEU A 23 6.86 -11.47 -2.20
CA LEU A 23 7.57 -10.48 -1.38
C LEU A 23 8.75 -9.82 -2.09
N ALA A 24 9.41 -10.51 -3.02
CA ALA A 24 10.48 -9.95 -3.83
C ALA A 24 10.01 -8.77 -4.70
N LEU A 25 8.80 -8.86 -5.27
CA LEU A 25 8.20 -7.78 -6.05
C LEU A 25 7.82 -6.61 -5.15
N ILE A 26 7.26 -6.89 -3.97
CA ILE A 26 6.95 -5.83 -2.99
C ILE A 26 8.24 -5.13 -2.56
N SER A 27 9.34 -5.85 -2.33
CA SER A 27 10.63 -5.24 -2.02
C SER A 27 11.13 -4.32 -3.13
N GLN A 28 10.89 -4.66 -4.39
CA GLN A 28 11.34 -3.87 -5.54
C GLN A 28 10.52 -2.59 -5.73
N PHE A 29 9.19 -2.66 -5.54
CA PHE A 29 8.28 -1.55 -5.88
C PHE A 29 7.75 -0.77 -4.67
N MET A 30 7.69 -1.41 -3.50
CA MET A 30 7.12 -0.87 -2.27
C MET A 30 8.00 -1.22 -1.05
N PRO A 31 9.26 -0.74 -1.00
CA PRO A 31 10.26 -1.19 -0.02
C PRO A 31 9.88 -0.88 1.44
N VAL A 32 9.12 0.19 1.68
CA VAL A 32 8.62 0.53 3.03
C VAL A 32 7.57 -0.48 3.48
N GLN A 33 6.58 -0.77 2.63
CA GLN A 33 5.53 -1.75 2.89
C GLN A 33 6.10 -3.16 3.04
N TYR A 34 7.10 -3.52 2.23
CA TYR A 34 7.81 -4.80 2.35
C TYR A 34 8.35 -5.01 3.77
N LYS A 35 9.02 -4.01 4.36
CA LYS A 35 9.52 -4.10 5.74
C LYS A 35 8.38 -4.33 6.73
N LYS A 36 7.28 -3.58 6.60
CA LYS A 36 6.11 -3.73 7.50
C LYS A 36 5.45 -5.10 7.37
N ILE A 37 5.31 -5.63 6.15
CA ILE A 37 4.77 -6.98 5.89
C ILE A 37 5.67 -8.06 6.47
N ARG A 38 6.99 -7.96 6.26
CA ARG A 38 7.98 -8.89 6.82
C ARG A 38 7.96 -8.93 8.35
N CYS A 39 7.69 -7.78 8.99
CA CYS A 39 7.56 -7.68 10.44
C CYS A 39 6.17 -8.06 10.96
N GLY A 40 5.21 -8.43 10.10
CA GLY A 40 3.84 -8.77 10.50
C GLY A 40 2.97 -7.57 10.91
N ILE A 41 3.42 -6.34 10.63
CA ILE A 41 2.73 -5.09 10.98
C ILE A 41 1.68 -4.73 9.91
N LEU A 42 1.91 -5.13 8.67
CA LEU A 42 1.03 -4.88 7.53
C LEU A 42 0.64 -6.19 6.83
N ILE A 43 -0.62 -6.32 6.43
CA ILE A 43 -1.10 -7.47 5.69
C ILE A 43 -0.68 -7.33 4.21
N ASN A 44 -0.31 -8.44 3.59
CA ASN A 44 -0.04 -8.50 2.14
C ASN A 44 -1.35 -8.50 1.33
N ASP A 45 -2.13 -7.43 1.47
CA ASP A 45 -3.32 -7.12 0.67
C ASP A 45 -3.08 -5.80 -0.08
N PRO A 46 -3.40 -5.72 -1.39
CA PRO A 46 -3.12 -4.53 -2.20
C PRO A 46 -3.79 -3.26 -1.70
N GLU A 47 -4.97 -3.35 -1.07
CA GLU A 47 -5.70 -2.19 -0.56
C GLU A 47 -5.10 -1.69 0.76
N GLU A 48 -4.70 -2.60 1.65
CA GLU A 48 -3.98 -2.25 2.88
C GLU A 48 -2.60 -1.65 2.57
N MET A 49 -1.90 -2.18 1.57
CA MET A 49 -0.64 -1.61 1.08
C MET A 49 -0.81 -0.20 0.51
N LEU A 50 -1.92 0.07 -0.20
CA LEU A 50 -2.22 1.39 -0.73
C LEU A 50 -2.52 2.40 0.38
N LYS A 51 -3.33 2.02 1.37
CA LYS A 51 -3.64 2.85 2.55
C LYS A 51 -2.36 3.18 3.33
N ASP A 52 -1.53 2.18 3.59
CA ASP A 52 -0.23 2.40 4.25
C ASP A 52 0.64 3.37 3.47
N ARG A 53 0.66 3.28 2.13
CA ARG A 53 1.44 4.23 1.31
C ARG A 53 0.98 5.68 1.49
N ILE A 54 -0.33 5.91 1.62
CA ILE A 54 -0.90 7.24 1.91
C ILE A 54 -0.51 7.68 3.32
N ILE A 55 -0.62 6.79 4.32
CA ILE A 55 -0.23 7.08 5.70
C ILE A 55 1.24 7.49 5.78
N ASN A 56 2.15 6.79 5.10
CA ASN A 56 3.57 7.19 5.13
C ASN A 56 3.81 8.62 4.61
N CYS A 57 2.96 9.13 3.72
CA CYS A 57 3.02 10.54 3.30
C CYS A 57 2.49 11.47 4.39
N ILE A 58 1.41 11.08 5.06
CA ILE A 58 0.83 11.82 6.19
C ILE A 58 1.80 11.86 7.39
N ASP A 59 2.53 10.77 7.64
CA ASP A 59 3.50 10.65 8.73
C ASP A 59 4.56 11.77 8.65
N ASP A 60 4.99 12.16 7.45
CA ASP A 60 5.93 13.28 7.26
C ASP A 60 5.32 14.61 7.73
N TYR A 61 4.03 14.84 7.45
CA TYR A 61 3.32 16.03 7.92
C TYR A 61 3.08 15.99 9.42
N VAL A 62 2.70 14.84 9.98
CA VAL A 62 2.52 14.65 11.42
C VAL A 62 3.84 14.92 12.15
N TYR A 63 4.94 14.35 11.64
CA TYR A 63 6.28 14.57 12.16
C TYR A 63 6.66 16.06 12.12
N ALA A 64 6.45 16.74 10.99
CA ALA A 64 6.78 18.15 10.84
C ALA A 64 5.90 19.08 11.72
N THR A 65 4.66 18.69 12.00
CA THR A 65 3.69 19.52 12.75
C THR A 65 3.64 19.21 14.25
N SER A 66 4.32 18.15 14.70
CA SER A 66 4.55 17.87 16.12
C SER A 66 3.26 17.76 16.96
N LEU A 67 2.34 16.88 16.57
CA LEU A 67 1.49 16.20 17.55
C LEU A 67 2.22 14.90 17.94
N PRO A 68 2.54 14.67 19.23
CA PRO A 68 3.15 13.42 19.64
C PRO A 68 2.18 12.27 19.36
N VAL A 69 2.63 11.27 18.60
CA VAL A 69 1.96 9.97 18.44
C VAL A 69 2.18 9.10 19.67
#